data_AF-A0A816K5Z3-F1
#
_entry.id   AF-A0A816K5Z3-F1
#
_cell.length_a   1.000
_cell.length_b   1.000
_cell.length_c   1.000
_cell.angle_alpha   90.00
_cell.angle_beta   90.00
_cell.angle_gamma   90.00
#
_symmetry.space_group_name_H-M   'P 1'
#
loop_
_entity.id
_entity.type
_entity.pdbx_description
1 polymer ?
#
loop_
_entity_poly.entity_id
_entity_poly.type
_entity_poly.pdbx_seq_one_letter_code
_entity_poly.pdbx_strand_id
1 'polypeptide(L)' 'EEIAVRTGESSPPLLFRQVSPGPSDSTLQFRLLHFWDARKNVKGGPGILLGIEMLMIDTEWDLLLLL' A
#
# COMPACT_ATOMS: atom_id res chain seq x y z
N GLU A 1 -25.75 12.19 -28.37
CA GLU A 1 -25.23 12.16 -26.99
C GLU A 1 -23.75 12.43 -27.04
N GLU A 2 -23.34 13.50 -26.35
CA GLU A 2 -21.98 14.04 -26.33
C GLU A 2 -21.13 13.22 -25.36
N ILE A 3 -20.06 12.60 -25.84
CA ILE A 3 -19.11 11.85 -25.00
C ILE A 3 -18.28 12.89 -24.24
N ALA A 4 -18.75 13.26 -23.05
CA ALA A 4 -18.02 14.13 -22.14
C ALA A 4 -16.76 13.39 -21.64
N VAL A 5 -15.59 13.76 -22.18
CA VAL A 5 -14.29 13.39 -21.64
C VAL A 5 -14.18 14.04 -20.27
N ARG A 6 -14.39 13.26 -19.21
CA ARG A 6 -14.14 13.70 -17.83
C ARG A 6 -12.63 13.81 -17.66
N THR A 7 -12.08 14.99 -17.84
CA THR A 7 -10.75 15.34 -17.33
C THR A 7 -10.85 15.39 -15.82
N GLY A 8 -10.86 14.23 -15.16
CA GLY A 8 -10.87 14.13 -13.71
C GLY A 8 -9.52 14.61 -13.19
N GLU A 9 -9.50 15.71 -12.44
CA GLU A 9 -8.35 16.05 -11.62
C GLU A 9 -8.03 14.82 -10.74
N SER A 10 -6.83 14.26 -10.88
CA SER A 10 -6.43 13.16 -10.02
C SER A 10 -6.31 13.70 -8.60
N SER A 11 -7.02 13.07 -7.65
CA SER A 11 -6.84 13.40 -6.24
C SER A 11 -5.36 13.35 -5.86
N PRO A 12 -4.88 14.25 -5.00
CA PRO A 12 -3.51 14.18 -4.52
C PRO A 12 -3.26 12.83 -3.84
N PRO A 13 -2.02 12.30 -3.88
CA PRO A 13 -1.67 11.08 -3.17
C PRO A 13 -1.97 11.22 -1.69
N LEU A 14 -2.48 10.15 -1.09
CA LEU A 14 -2.68 10.09 0.35
C LEU A 14 -1.35 9.93 1.10
N LEU A 15 -1.36 10.37 2.35
CA LEU A 15 -0.36 10.02 3.37
C LEU A 15 -0.76 8.72 4.06
N PHE A 16 0.18 8.04 4.72
CA PHE A 16 -0.11 6.77 5.41
C PHE A 16 -1.21 6.92 6.46
N ARG A 17 -1.23 8.04 7.18
CA ARG A 17 -2.22 8.32 8.24
C ARG A 17 -3.65 8.52 7.73
N GLN A 18 -3.82 8.73 6.43
CA GLN A 18 -5.12 8.93 5.77
C GLN A 18 -5.67 7.63 5.18
N VAL A 19 -4.86 6.57 5.12
CA VAL A 19 -5.29 5.26 4.63
C VAL A 19 -6.15 4.59 5.69
N SER A 20 -7.37 4.20 5.32
CA SER A 20 -8.29 3.45 6.16
C SER A 20 -8.67 2.11 5.49
N PRO A 21 -8.98 1.07 6.27
CA PRO A 21 -9.48 -0.19 5.72
C PRO A 21 -10.83 0.03 5.03
N GLY A 22 -11.00 -0.52 3.82
CA GLY A 22 -12.28 -0.47 3.11
C GLY A 22 -12.15 -0.84 1.63
N PRO A 23 -13.28 -1.02 0.93
CA PRO A 23 -13.31 -1.36 -0.50
C PRO A 23 -13.01 -0.17 -1.43
N SER A 24 -12.66 1.00 -0.88
CA SER A 24 -12.44 2.22 -1.65
C SER A 24 -11.02 2.25 -2.22
N ASP A 25 -10.90 2.58 -3.51
CA ASP A 25 -9.61 2.76 -4.15
C ASP A 25 -9.00 4.12 -3.78
N SER A 26 -7.69 4.12 -3.49
CA SER A 26 -6.92 5.34 -3.27
C SER A 26 -5.51 5.20 -3.86
N THR A 27 -4.89 6.34 -4.18
CA THR A 27 -3.50 6.37 -4.66
C THR A 27 -2.59 6.84 -3.53
N LEU A 28 -1.52 6.08 -3.28
CA LEU A 28 -0.51 6.36 -2.27
C LEU A 28 0.85 6.50 -2.96
N GLN A 29 1.61 7.54 -2.61
CA GLN A 29 3.00 7.68 -3.04
C GLN A 29 3.93 7.42 -1.87
N PHE A 30 4.92 6.55 -2.08
CA PHE A 30 5.90 6.17 -1.05
C PHE A 30 7.25 5.84 -1.68
N ARG A 31 8.30 5.87 -0.86
CA ARG A 31 9.58 5.23 -1.18
C ARG A 31 9.71 3.93 -0.40
N LEU A 32 10.07 2.86 -1.10
CA LEU A 32 10.43 1.59 -0.48
C LEU A 32 11.82 1.73 0.16
N LEU A 33 11.91 1.56 1.47
CA LEU A 33 13.17 1.61 2.20
C LEU A 33 13.78 0.23 2.36
N HIS A 34 12.96 -0.78 2.63
CA HIS A 34 13.43 -2.14 2.77
C HIS A 34 12.37 -3.15 2.35
N PHE A 35 12.84 -4.25 1.76
CA PHE A 35 12.05 -5.38 1.31
C PHE A 35 12.63 -6.64 1.94
N TRP A 36 11.90 -7.24 2.88
CA TRP A 36 12.28 -8.50 3.49
C TRP A 36 11.62 -9.66 2.75
N ASP A 37 12.39 -10.71 2.47
CA ASP A 37 11.85 -11.96 1.95
C ASP A 37 10.80 -12.53 2.90
N ALA A 38 9.72 -13.05 2.31
CA ALA A 38 8.59 -13.61 3.05
C ALA A 38 9.06 -14.70 4.02
N ARG A 39 8.77 -14.52 5.31
CA ARG A 39 9.14 -15.49 6.33
C ARG A 39 8.11 -16.62 6.36
N LYS A 40 8.56 -17.85 6.07
CA LYS A 40 7.71 -19.04 6.20
C LYS A 40 7.17 -19.14 7.62
N ASN A 41 5.85 -19.06 7.76
CA ASN A 41 5.19 -19.29 9.04
C ASN A 41 5.08 -20.80 9.28
N VAL A 42 6.11 -21.37 9.91
CA VAL A 42 6.22 -22.82 10.17
C VAL A 42 5.30 -23.34 11.27
N LYS A 43 4.46 -22.49 11.89
CA LYS A 43 3.62 -22.88 13.04
C LYS A 43 2.25 -23.48 12.69
N GLY A 44 1.90 -23.75 11.42
CA GLY A 44 0.52 -24.13 11.10
C GLY A 44 0.20 -24.98 9.86
N GLY A 45 1.18 -25.60 9.17
CA GLY A 45 0.90 -26.53 8.06
C GLY A 45 1.56 -26.18 6.72
N PRO A 46 1.35 -26.99 5.66
CA PRO A 46 2.07 -26.82 4.40
C PRO A 46 1.54 -25.59 3.65
N GLY A 47 2.36 -24.54 3.58
CA GLY A 47 2.26 -23.56 2.50
C GLY A 47 1.50 -22.26 2.78
N ILE A 48 1.60 -21.67 3.98
CA ILE A 48 1.27 -20.25 4.15
C ILE A 48 2.58 -19.45 4.19
N LEU A 49 2.92 -18.82 3.05
CA LEU A 49 3.86 -17.71 3.02
C LEU A 49 3.08 -16.51 3.57
N LEU A 50 3.31 -16.13 4.83
CA LEU A 50 2.90 -14.80 5.26
C LEU A 50 3.90 -13.82 4.65
N GLY A 51 3.37 -12.99 3.75
CA GLY A 51 3.78 -11.60 3.50
C GLY A 51 5.25 -11.35 3.21
N ILE A 52 5.52 -10.69 2.09
CA ILE A 52 6.71 -9.88 1.98
C ILE A 52 6.58 -8.76 3.02
N GLU A 53 7.54 -8.65 3.94
CA GLU A 53 7.58 -7.53 4.87
C GLU A 53 8.18 -6.31 4.16
N MET A 54 7.42 -5.23 4.03
CA MET A 54 7.89 -4.01 3.35
C MET A 54 7.91 -2.84 4.31
N LEU A 55 9.05 -2.16 4.38
CA LEU A 55 9.21 -0.89 5.07
C LEU A 55 9.13 0.25 4.06
N MET A 56 8.12 1.11 4.20
CA MET A 56 7.85 2.22 3.30
C MET A 56 7.92 3.55 4.05
N ILE A 57 8.26 4.63 3.36
CA ILE A 57 8.23 6.00 3.87
C ILE A 57 7.42 6.91 2.94
N ASP A 58 6.56 7.76 3.51
CA ASP A 58 5.79 8.74 2.73
C ASP A 58 6.47 10.13 2.68
N THR A 59 5.76 11.13 2.17
CA THR A 59 6.26 12.50 2.00
C THR A 59 6.41 13.26 3.32
N GLU A 60 5.77 12.80 4.40
CA GLU A 60 5.87 13.40 5.74
C GLU A 60 6.90 12.70 6.64
N TRP A 61 7.66 11.75 6.07
CA TRP A 61 8.64 10.93 6.79
C TRP A 61 8.00 9.91 7.74
N ASP A 62 6.72 9.61 7.58
CA ASP A 62 6.06 8.56 8.34
C ASP A 62 6.47 7.19 7.79
N LEU A 63 6.70 6.23 8.69
CA LEU A 63 7.08 4.85 8.35
C LEU A 63 5.87 3.92 8.45
N LEU A 64 5.65 3.09 7.42
CA LEU A 64 4.64 2.04 7.42
C LEU A 64 5.30 0.68 7.16
N LEU A 65 5.03 -0.26 8.06
CA LEU A 65 5.40 -1.67 7.90
C LEU A 65 4.17 -2.44 7.41
N LEU A 66 4.27 -3.01 6.20
CA LEU A 66 3.29 -3.96 5.70
C LEU A 66 3.76 -5.38 6.05
N LEU A 67 2.87 -6.18 6.66
CA LEU A 67 3.08 -7.57 7.06
C LEU A 67 2.16 -8.52 6.28
#